data_AF-A0A7R9YLI4-F1
#
_entry.id   AF-A0A7R9YLI4-F1
#
_cell.length_a   1.000
_cell.length_b   1.000
_cell.length_c   1.000
_cell.angle_alpha   90.00
_cell.angle_beta   90.00
_cell.angle_gamma   90.00
#
_symmetry.space_group_name_H-M   'P 1'
#
loop_
_entity.id
_entity.type
_entity.pdbx_description
1 polymer ?
#
loop_
_entity_poly.entity_id
_entity_poly.type
_entity_poly.pdbx_seq_one_letter_code
_entity_poly.pdbx_strand_id
1 'polypeptide(L)'
;LSFPVLGVRMRTRALLHVLAASPLSSQLRSLAMSATTPALVVDPFCFRQFDDGEYAGTRIAMGKDEFAARANAHLAAHPGCLVEGYAPFCKHIFMENCVGATLPYVALTSELEPLVRSAYEARNDKELPVLARWIPASAVAPKVAKYLDLILYSREQLRKEAAAMGEPDHDDAPWGIISVKAQDEPTEILMNPITMMRNALGVEHGGSGVAIDRDKYSASVAFWQKHVVLR
;
A
#
# COMPACT_ATOMS: atom_id res chain seq x y z
N LEU A 1 -48.94 -28.92 81.41
CA LEU A 1 -49.85 -28.05 82.17
C LEU A 1 -49.11 -26.76 82.48
N SER A 2 -49.71 -25.63 82.11
CA SER A 2 -49.40 -24.24 82.53
C SER A 2 -48.20 -23.52 81.88
N PHE A 3 -48.53 -22.78 80.81
CA PHE A 3 -48.11 -21.38 80.58
C PHE A 3 -48.54 -20.50 81.79
N PRO A 4 -47.96 -19.29 82.08
CA PRO A 4 -48.18 -18.12 81.20
C PRO A 4 -47.26 -16.86 81.32
N VAL A 5 -47.62 -15.85 80.49
CA VAL A 5 -47.48 -14.37 80.57
C VAL A 5 -46.08 -13.73 80.39
N LEU A 6 -45.78 -13.02 79.28
CA LEU A 6 -46.08 -11.62 78.88
C LEU A 6 -45.23 -10.55 79.61
N GLY A 7 -44.44 -9.75 78.87
CA GLY A 7 -43.90 -8.50 79.42
C GLY A 7 -42.73 -7.79 78.70
N VAL A 8 -43.06 -6.87 77.79
CA VAL A 8 -42.53 -5.48 77.68
C VAL A 8 -41.07 -5.19 77.25
N ARG A 9 -40.98 -4.55 76.06
CA ARG A 9 -40.13 -3.43 75.57
C ARG A 9 -38.61 -3.41 75.82
N MET A 10 -37.87 -3.28 74.71
CA MET A 10 -36.79 -2.26 74.61
C MET A 10 -36.58 -1.80 73.16
N ARG A 11 -36.50 -0.47 72.98
CA ARG A 11 -36.08 0.23 71.76
C ARG A 11 -34.56 0.33 71.75
N THR A 12 -33.91 -0.01 70.63
CA THR A 12 -32.86 0.78 69.93
C THR A 12 -32.17 -0.10 68.88
N ARG A 13 -32.23 0.30 67.60
CA ARG A 13 -31.20 -0.08 66.64
C ARG A 13 -30.98 1.07 65.67
N ALA A 14 -29.89 1.79 65.91
CA ALA A 14 -29.28 2.70 64.97
C ALA A 14 -28.67 1.87 63.83
N LEU A 15 -28.95 2.23 62.58
CA LEU A 15 -28.11 1.88 61.44
C LEU A 15 -28.41 2.88 60.30
N LEU A 16 -27.85 4.08 60.41
CA LEU A 16 -27.74 5.00 59.27
C LEU A 16 -26.58 4.49 58.40
N HIS A 17 -26.89 4.19 57.14
CA HIS A 17 -25.94 3.67 56.15
C HIS A 17 -24.81 4.66 55.88
N VAL A 18 -23.58 4.17 55.99
CA VAL A 18 -22.36 4.80 55.48
C VAL A 18 -22.25 4.54 53.98
N LEU A 19 -21.87 5.60 53.27
CA LEU A 19 -21.49 5.66 51.85
C LEU A 19 -20.53 4.54 51.43
N ALA A 20 -20.84 3.91 50.30
CA ALA A 20 -19.83 3.35 49.40
C ALA A 20 -20.32 3.55 47.97
N ALA A 21 -19.92 4.65 47.35
CA ALA A 21 -20.02 4.84 45.91
C ALA A 21 -19.02 3.89 45.24
N SER A 22 -19.53 2.86 44.55
CA SER A 22 -18.70 1.92 43.78
C SER A 22 -17.98 2.62 42.62
N PRO A 23 -16.67 2.46 42.44
CA PRO A 23 -15.91 3.05 41.34
C PRO A 23 -15.91 2.11 40.12
N LEU A 24 -17.08 1.72 39.65
CA LEU A 24 -17.24 0.81 38.49
C LEU A 24 -17.80 1.52 37.25
N SER A 25 -17.66 2.85 37.19
CA SER A 25 -18.16 3.68 36.08
C SER A 25 -17.08 4.52 35.39
N SER A 26 -15.81 4.47 35.82
CA SER A 26 -14.74 5.31 35.24
C SER A 26 -13.79 4.60 34.26
N GLN A 27 -13.93 3.28 34.05
CA GLN A 27 -13.06 2.51 33.13
C GLN A 27 -13.68 2.17 31.77
N LEU A 28 -14.87 2.69 31.45
CA LEU A 28 -15.49 2.55 30.10
C LEU A 28 -15.49 3.87 29.31
N ARG A 29 -14.47 4.72 29.51
CA ARG A 29 -14.23 5.95 28.72
C ARG A 29 -12.88 5.95 28.00
N SER A 30 -12.40 4.78 27.60
CA SER A 30 -11.15 4.64 26.85
C SER A 30 -11.40 3.95 25.51
N LEU A 31 -11.21 4.73 24.44
CA LEU A 31 -11.13 4.35 23.03
C LEU A 31 -12.37 3.69 22.39
N ALA A 32 -13.46 4.46 22.28
CA ALA A 32 -14.04 4.57 20.95
C ALA A 32 -13.08 5.46 20.15
N MET A 33 -12.07 4.86 19.52
CA MET A 33 -11.39 5.55 18.42
C MET A 33 -12.50 5.92 17.46
N SER A 34 -12.68 7.21 17.19
CA SER A 34 -13.42 7.63 16.01
C SER A 34 -12.78 6.88 14.85
N ALA A 35 -13.42 5.80 14.39
CA ALA A 35 -12.97 5.03 13.24
C ALA A 35 -13.28 5.89 12.02
N THR A 36 -12.50 6.96 11.87
CA THR A 36 -12.46 7.72 10.65
C THR A 36 -11.95 6.75 9.60
N THR A 37 -12.74 6.50 8.56
CA THR A 37 -12.33 5.67 7.43
C THR A 37 -10.93 6.11 6.97
N PRO A 38 -9.96 5.19 6.83
CA PRO A 38 -8.62 5.55 6.40
C PRO A 38 -8.66 6.23 5.02
N ALA A 39 -7.74 7.17 4.79
CA ALA A 39 -7.66 7.86 3.51
C ALA A 39 -7.03 6.97 2.42
N LEU A 40 -6.11 6.08 2.83
CA LEU A 40 -5.39 5.15 1.98
C LEU A 40 -5.61 3.71 2.45
N VAL A 41 -5.82 2.78 1.53
CA VAL A 41 -5.79 1.33 1.79
C VAL A 41 -4.82 0.64 0.83
N VAL A 42 -4.32 -0.55 1.17
CA VAL A 42 -3.57 -1.37 0.22
C VAL A 42 -4.57 -2.11 -0.65
N ASP A 43 -4.56 -1.85 -1.95
CA ASP A 43 -5.46 -2.51 -2.89
C ASP A 43 -5.02 -3.98 -3.14
N PRO A 44 -5.96 -4.93 -3.36
CA PRO A 44 -5.61 -6.32 -3.67
C PRO A 44 -4.62 -6.48 -4.83
N PHE A 45 -4.63 -5.59 -5.82
CA PHE A 45 -3.66 -5.61 -6.92
C PHE A 45 -2.20 -5.43 -6.44
N CYS A 46 -2.01 -4.74 -5.32
CA CYS A 46 -0.70 -4.52 -4.71
C CYS A 46 -0.25 -5.71 -3.83
N PHE A 47 -1.13 -6.65 -3.47
CA PHE A 47 -0.83 -7.74 -2.52
C PHE A 47 0.34 -8.61 -2.95
N ARG A 48 0.52 -8.81 -4.26
CA ARG A 48 1.70 -9.49 -4.83
C ARG A 48 3.04 -8.93 -4.34
N GLN A 49 3.12 -7.63 -4.03
CA GLN A 49 4.35 -7.02 -3.50
C GLN A 49 4.65 -7.40 -2.05
N PHE A 50 3.66 -7.94 -1.34
CA PHE A 50 3.75 -8.38 0.06
C PHE A 50 3.82 -9.90 0.18
N ASP A 51 3.08 -10.61 -0.68
CA ASP A 51 2.81 -12.04 -0.53
C ASP A 51 3.63 -12.93 -1.46
N ASP A 52 4.07 -12.40 -2.61
CA ASP A 52 4.86 -13.16 -3.59
C ASP A 52 6.35 -12.92 -3.34
N GLY A 53 7.01 -13.94 -2.77
CA GLY A 53 8.45 -13.93 -2.52
C GLY A 53 9.29 -13.81 -3.79
N GLU A 54 8.74 -14.19 -4.94
CA GLU A 54 9.39 -14.14 -6.25
C GLU A 54 8.93 -12.91 -7.06
N TYR A 55 8.23 -11.97 -6.44
CA TYR A 55 7.76 -10.76 -7.12
C TYR A 55 8.92 -9.99 -7.73
N ALA A 56 8.89 -9.87 -9.06
CA ALA A 56 9.85 -9.10 -9.83
C ALA A 56 9.64 -7.59 -9.59
N GLY A 57 10.38 -7.02 -8.63
CA GLY A 57 10.37 -5.61 -8.31
C GLY A 57 10.51 -5.32 -6.83
N THR A 58 9.79 -4.31 -6.34
CA THR A 58 9.80 -3.93 -4.93
C THR A 58 9.00 -4.93 -4.10
N ARG A 59 9.71 -5.65 -3.22
CA ARG A 59 9.12 -6.54 -2.20
C ARG A 59 9.02 -5.81 -0.87
N ILE A 60 7.89 -5.98 -0.18
CA ILE A 60 7.55 -5.30 1.06
C ILE A 60 7.48 -6.31 2.19
N ALA A 61 8.53 -6.34 3.03
CA ALA A 61 8.61 -7.21 4.18
C ALA A 61 7.90 -6.59 5.41
N MET A 62 6.61 -6.28 5.27
CA MET A 62 5.77 -5.66 6.31
C MET A 62 4.32 -6.13 6.17
N GLY A 63 3.56 -6.18 7.27
CA GLY A 63 2.12 -6.43 7.20
C GLY A 63 1.39 -5.32 6.43
N LYS A 64 0.38 -5.68 5.63
CA LYS A 64 -0.39 -4.73 4.81
C LYS A 64 -1.05 -3.64 5.65
N ASP A 65 -1.65 -4.01 6.78
CA ASP A 65 -2.30 -3.07 7.70
C ASP A 65 -1.29 -2.11 8.33
N GLU A 66 -0.11 -2.63 8.71
CA GLU A 66 0.97 -1.79 9.24
C GLU A 66 1.49 -0.82 8.17
N PHE A 67 1.67 -1.29 6.94
CA PHE A 67 2.09 -0.47 5.82
C PHE A 67 1.06 0.63 5.51
N ALA A 68 -0.23 0.28 5.46
CA ALA A 68 -1.32 1.23 5.29
C ALA A 68 -1.35 2.27 6.41
N ALA A 69 -1.14 1.86 7.67
CA ALA A 69 -1.08 2.77 8.80
C ALA A 69 0.09 3.76 8.67
N ARG A 70 1.27 3.31 8.25
CA ARG A 70 2.44 4.18 7.99
C ARG A 70 2.18 5.16 6.83
N ALA A 71 1.55 4.71 5.75
CA ALA A 71 1.19 5.55 4.62
C ALA A 71 0.17 6.64 5.03
N ASN A 72 -0.87 6.28 5.79
CA ASN A 72 -1.85 7.24 6.30
C ASN A 72 -1.21 8.24 7.28
N ALA A 73 -0.33 7.78 8.18
CA ALA A 73 0.40 8.66 9.09
C ALA A 73 1.28 9.65 8.32
N HIS A 74 1.95 9.20 7.26
CA HIS A 74 2.74 10.07 6.39
C HIS A 74 1.88 11.13 5.69
N LEU A 75 0.74 10.74 5.12
CA LEU A 75 -0.21 11.67 4.49
C LEU A 75 -0.75 12.71 5.48
N ALA A 76 -1.08 12.29 6.70
CA ALA A 76 -1.57 13.20 7.74
C ALA A 76 -0.49 14.20 8.20
N ALA A 77 0.77 13.75 8.29
CA ALA A 77 1.90 14.60 8.68
C ALA A 77 2.34 15.57 7.56
N HIS A 78 2.03 15.25 6.29
CA HIS A 78 2.42 16.06 5.14
C HIS A 78 1.21 16.40 4.24
N PRO A 79 0.28 17.24 4.69
CA PRO A 79 -0.85 17.68 3.87
C PRO A 79 -0.34 18.32 2.58
N GLY A 80 -0.65 17.71 1.42
CA GLY A 80 -0.17 18.16 0.12
C GLY A 80 0.93 17.30 -0.52
N CYS A 81 1.34 16.18 0.10
CA CYS A 81 2.28 15.22 -0.52
C CYS A 81 1.66 14.38 -1.65
N LEU A 82 0.39 14.61 -1.99
CA LEU A 82 -0.31 13.94 -3.09
C LEU A 82 0.10 14.59 -4.42
N VAL A 83 0.93 13.88 -5.20
CA VAL A 83 1.43 14.35 -6.50
C VAL A 83 0.57 13.79 -7.63
N GLU A 84 0.34 14.59 -8.67
CA GLU A 84 -0.38 14.18 -9.87
C GLU A 84 0.34 13.03 -10.59
N GLY A 85 -0.40 11.98 -10.94
CA GLY A 85 0.09 10.91 -11.80
C GLY A 85 -0.24 11.15 -13.27
N TYR A 86 -0.19 10.08 -14.06
CA TYR A 86 -0.40 10.15 -15.51
C TYR A 86 -1.85 10.45 -15.94
N ALA A 87 -2.82 10.31 -15.03
CA ALA A 87 -4.24 10.52 -15.26
C ALA A 87 -4.90 11.12 -13.99
N PRO A 88 -6.08 11.77 -14.09
CA PRO A 88 -6.72 12.42 -12.95
C PRO A 88 -7.01 11.49 -11.76
N PHE A 89 -7.23 10.20 -12.03
CA PHE A 89 -7.47 9.16 -11.02
C PHE A 89 -6.20 8.56 -10.43
N CYS A 90 -5.01 8.90 -10.95
CA CYS A 90 -3.73 8.37 -10.53
C CYS A 90 -2.97 9.43 -9.73
N LYS A 91 -2.49 9.08 -8.53
CA LYS A 91 -1.65 9.95 -7.70
C LYS A 91 -0.44 9.21 -7.19
N HIS A 92 0.52 9.97 -6.67
CA HIS A 92 1.73 9.46 -6.04
C HIS A 92 1.90 10.04 -4.65
N ILE A 93 2.44 9.25 -3.73
CA ILE A 93 3.03 9.72 -2.47
C ILE A 93 4.46 9.22 -2.42
N PHE A 94 5.41 10.12 -2.18
CA PHE A 94 6.82 9.78 -1.99
C PHE A 94 7.16 9.87 -0.51
N MET A 95 7.46 8.73 0.11
CA MET A 95 7.83 8.66 1.53
C MET A 95 9.17 7.96 1.73
N GLU A 96 9.84 8.20 2.85
CA GLU A 96 11.08 7.48 3.19
C GLU A 96 10.83 5.97 3.25
N ASN A 97 11.83 5.21 2.81
CA ASN A 97 11.76 3.75 2.80
C ASN A 97 11.77 3.18 4.22
N CYS A 98 10.58 2.91 4.73
CA CYS A 98 10.36 2.43 6.08
C CYS A 98 10.32 0.89 6.19
N VAL A 99 10.53 0.17 5.08
CA VAL A 99 10.44 -1.30 4.99
C VAL A 99 11.75 -1.96 4.58
N GLY A 100 12.82 -1.18 4.35
CA GLY A 100 14.11 -1.70 3.92
C GLY A 100 14.12 -2.27 2.50
N ALA A 101 13.15 -1.88 1.66
CA ALA A 101 13.07 -2.37 0.28
C ALA A 101 14.34 -1.99 -0.52
N THR A 102 14.79 -2.91 -1.36
CA THR A 102 15.96 -2.69 -2.22
C THR A 102 15.55 -2.09 -3.56
N LEU A 103 16.48 -1.37 -4.21
CA LEU A 103 16.26 -0.86 -5.57
C LEU A 103 15.98 -2.03 -6.53
N PRO A 104 14.92 -1.95 -7.35
CA PRO A 104 14.58 -2.99 -8.33
C PRO A 104 15.32 -2.79 -9.65
N TYR A 105 16.35 -1.95 -9.68
CA TYR A 105 17.17 -1.67 -10.85
C TYR A 105 18.58 -1.26 -10.42
N VAL A 106 19.51 -1.35 -11.37
CA VAL A 106 20.90 -0.90 -11.21
C VAL A 106 21.32 -0.08 -12.42
N ALA A 107 22.27 0.83 -12.24
CA ALA A 107 22.95 1.48 -13.36
C ALA A 107 23.68 0.42 -14.19
N LEU A 108 23.54 0.51 -15.52
CA LEU A 108 24.20 -0.40 -16.45
C LEU A 108 25.64 0.09 -16.67
N THR A 109 26.60 -0.65 -16.13
CA THR A 109 28.04 -0.41 -16.30
C THR A 109 28.65 -1.46 -17.23
N SER A 110 29.88 -1.23 -17.69
CA SER A 110 30.65 -2.19 -18.52
C SER A 110 30.81 -3.55 -17.85
N GLU A 111 30.88 -3.59 -16.52
CA GLU A 111 31.03 -4.82 -15.74
C GLU A 111 29.71 -5.60 -15.64
N LEU A 112 28.58 -4.90 -15.61
CA LEU A 112 27.24 -5.49 -15.46
C LEU A 112 26.59 -5.83 -16.81
N GLU A 113 26.96 -5.15 -17.89
CA GLU A 113 26.41 -5.36 -19.22
C GLU A 113 26.46 -6.83 -19.70
N PRO A 114 27.55 -7.60 -19.51
CA PRO A 114 27.59 -9.02 -19.89
C PRO A 114 26.63 -9.92 -19.10
N LEU A 115 26.10 -9.44 -17.96
CA LEU A 115 25.17 -10.18 -17.11
C LEU A 115 23.71 -9.99 -17.52
N VAL A 116 23.43 -9.05 -18.43
CA VAL A 116 22.08 -8.80 -18.93
C VAL A 116 21.55 -10.08 -19.58
N ARG A 117 20.33 -10.43 -19.19
CA ARG A 117 19.50 -11.47 -19.78
C ARG A 117 18.33 -10.81 -20.48
N SER A 118 17.78 -11.51 -21.47
CA SER A 118 16.59 -11.06 -22.17
C SER A 118 15.74 -12.24 -22.60
N ALA A 119 14.43 -12.06 -22.56
CA ALA A 119 13.45 -13.03 -23.05
C ALA A 119 12.16 -12.30 -23.45
N TYR A 120 11.30 -12.98 -24.20
CA TYR A 120 9.93 -12.55 -24.40
C TYR A 120 9.07 -13.10 -23.26
N GLU A 121 8.41 -12.20 -22.52
CA GLU A 121 7.65 -12.55 -21.33
C GLU A 121 6.35 -11.76 -21.25
N ALA A 122 5.30 -12.40 -20.74
CA ALA A 122 4.03 -11.78 -20.42
C ALA A 122 3.88 -11.69 -18.90
N ARG A 123 3.15 -10.68 -18.39
CA ARG A 123 2.87 -10.54 -16.95
C ARG A 123 1.81 -11.51 -16.46
N ASN A 124 0.94 -11.96 -17.37
CA ASN A 124 -0.10 -12.95 -17.16
C ASN A 124 -0.41 -13.64 -18.50
N ASP A 125 -1.23 -14.66 -18.46
CA ASP A 125 -1.67 -15.49 -19.59
C ASP A 125 -2.54 -14.74 -20.62
N LYS A 126 -3.09 -13.59 -20.26
CA LYS A 126 -3.95 -12.76 -21.13
C LYS A 126 -3.17 -11.69 -21.90
N GLU A 127 -1.91 -11.44 -21.54
CA GLU A 127 -1.07 -10.41 -22.16
C GLU A 127 -0.13 -10.96 -23.22
N LEU A 128 0.17 -10.14 -24.23
CA LEU A 128 1.18 -10.47 -25.23
C LEU A 128 2.58 -10.47 -24.58
N PRO A 129 3.43 -11.47 -24.88
CA PRO A 129 4.79 -11.46 -24.40
C PRO A 129 5.60 -10.36 -25.09
N VAL A 130 6.37 -9.62 -24.32
CA VAL A 130 7.20 -8.52 -24.80
C VAL A 130 8.66 -8.76 -24.45
N LEU A 131 9.58 -8.18 -25.23
CA LEU A 131 11.00 -8.26 -24.94
C LEU A 131 11.28 -7.55 -23.60
N ALA A 132 11.71 -8.33 -22.61
CA ALA A 132 12.20 -7.85 -21.34
C ALA A 132 13.72 -8.05 -21.26
N ARG A 133 14.39 -7.17 -20.51
CA ARG A 133 15.80 -7.33 -20.15
C ARG A 133 16.01 -7.10 -18.66
N TRP A 134 16.87 -7.89 -18.05
CA TRP A 134 17.15 -7.82 -16.61
C TRP A 134 18.54 -8.36 -16.29
N ILE A 135 19.01 -8.08 -15.08
CA ILE A 135 20.14 -8.79 -14.46
C ILE A 135 19.59 -9.63 -13.31
N PRO A 136 20.01 -10.90 -13.13
CA PRO A 136 19.64 -11.68 -11.96
C PRO A 136 20.02 -10.93 -10.67
N ALA A 137 19.09 -10.75 -9.74
CA ALA A 137 19.30 -9.97 -8.52
C ALA A 137 20.45 -10.54 -7.67
N SER A 138 20.68 -11.85 -7.73
CA SER A 138 21.80 -12.53 -7.06
C SER A 138 23.19 -12.12 -7.58
N ALA A 139 23.26 -11.51 -8.78
CA ALA A 139 24.51 -11.06 -9.38
C ALA A 139 24.93 -9.65 -8.93
N VAL A 140 24.08 -8.93 -8.18
CA VAL A 140 24.32 -7.56 -7.74
C VAL A 140 24.09 -7.46 -6.24
N ALA A 141 24.99 -6.78 -5.53
CA ALA A 141 24.79 -6.52 -4.11
C ALA A 141 23.53 -5.66 -3.89
N PRO A 142 22.59 -6.07 -3.03
CA PRO A 142 21.35 -5.33 -2.82
C PRO A 142 21.65 -3.96 -2.22
N LYS A 143 21.10 -2.91 -2.83
CA LYS A 143 21.14 -1.54 -2.31
C LYS A 143 19.76 -1.17 -1.77
N VAL A 144 19.68 -0.83 -0.49
CA VAL A 144 18.45 -0.29 0.12
C VAL A 144 18.12 1.05 -0.53
N ALA A 145 16.89 1.18 -1.00
CA ALA A 145 16.39 2.41 -1.61
C ALA A 145 16.13 3.49 -0.55
N LYS A 146 16.21 4.77 -0.92
CA LYS A 146 15.92 5.87 0.02
C LYS A 146 14.42 6.12 0.22
N TYR A 147 13.63 5.96 -0.84
CA TYR A 147 12.21 6.32 -0.89
C TYR A 147 11.34 5.18 -1.42
N LEU A 148 10.04 5.29 -1.12
CA LEU A 148 8.95 4.54 -1.72
C LEU A 148 8.04 5.51 -2.47
N ASP A 149 7.78 5.25 -3.74
CA ASP A 149 6.71 5.84 -4.53
C ASP A 149 5.47 4.95 -4.41
N LEU A 150 4.45 5.45 -3.73
CA LEU A 150 3.16 4.79 -3.57
C LEU A 150 2.23 5.31 -4.67
N ILE A 151 1.93 4.43 -5.63
CA ILE A 151 1.02 4.73 -6.74
C ILE A 151 -0.40 4.44 -6.28
N LEU A 152 -1.25 5.47 -6.36
CA LEU A 152 -2.60 5.47 -5.84
C LEU A 152 -3.60 5.59 -6.97
N TYR A 153 -4.64 4.76 -6.96
CA TYR A 153 -5.83 4.96 -7.78
C TYR A 153 -7.01 5.43 -6.93
N SER A 154 -7.84 6.30 -7.51
CA SER A 154 -9.06 6.73 -6.84
C SER A 154 -10.04 5.56 -6.71
N ARG A 155 -10.85 5.58 -5.66
CA ARG A 155 -11.92 4.61 -5.45
C ARG A 155 -12.80 4.40 -6.68
N GLU A 156 -13.19 5.49 -7.35
CA GLU A 156 -14.06 5.42 -8.53
C GLU A 156 -13.40 4.65 -9.68
N GLN A 157 -12.08 4.80 -9.86
CA GLN A 157 -11.34 4.04 -10.86
C GLN A 157 -11.21 2.57 -10.48
N LEU A 158 -10.89 2.28 -9.21
CA LEU A 158 -10.79 0.90 -8.72
C LEU A 158 -12.12 0.14 -8.91
N ARG A 159 -13.24 0.76 -8.53
CA ARG A 159 -14.58 0.21 -8.75
C ARG A 159 -14.88 -0.05 -10.23
N LYS A 160 -14.46 0.85 -11.11
CA LYS A 160 -14.64 0.70 -12.56
C LYS A 160 -13.84 -0.49 -13.10
N GLU A 161 -12.61 -0.69 -12.64
CA GLU A 161 -11.77 -1.81 -13.05
C GLU A 161 -12.29 -3.14 -12.50
N ALA A 162 -12.66 -3.22 -11.22
CA ALA A 162 -13.29 -4.41 -10.65
C ALA A 162 -14.57 -4.81 -11.39
N ALA A 163 -15.46 -3.86 -11.66
CA ALA A 163 -16.70 -4.12 -12.40
C ALA A 163 -16.41 -4.67 -13.81
N ALA A 164 -15.36 -4.19 -14.48
CA ALA A 164 -14.96 -4.67 -15.80
C ALA A 164 -14.34 -6.08 -15.75
N MET A 165 -13.67 -6.44 -14.65
CA MET A 165 -13.05 -7.75 -14.46
C MET A 165 -13.98 -8.79 -13.79
N GLY A 166 -15.17 -8.38 -13.34
CA GLY A 166 -16.07 -9.23 -12.57
C GLY A 166 -15.58 -9.51 -11.15
N GLU A 167 -14.75 -8.63 -10.60
CA GLU A 167 -14.21 -8.69 -9.25
C GLU A 167 -15.15 -8.01 -8.24
N PRO A 168 -15.06 -8.36 -6.94
CA PRO A 168 -15.86 -7.72 -5.90
C PRO A 168 -15.55 -6.23 -5.75
N ASP A 169 -16.48 -5.50 -5.14
CA ASP A 169 -16.32 -4.06 -4.87
C ASP A 169 -15.12 -3.79 -3.91
N HIS A 170 -14.53 -2.61 -4.05
CA HIS A 170 -13.39 -2.16 -3.27
C HIS A 170 -13.82 -1.38 -2.02
N ASP A 171 -12.86 -1.16 -1.11
CA ASP A 171 -13.01 -0.36 0.10
C ASP A 171 -13.55 1.07 -0.17
N ASP A 172 -14.17 1.67 0.83
CA ASP A 172 -14.70 3.04 0.75
C ASP A 172 -13.63 4.12 0.93
N ALA A 173 -12.39 3.77 1.23
CA ALA A 173 -11.27 4.71 1.25
C ALA A 173 -11.14 5.49 -0.07
N PRO A 174 -10.86 6.80 -0.04
CA PRO A 174 -10.72 7.62 -1.25
C PRO A 174 -9.65 7.11 -2.24
N TRP A 175 -8.58 6.49 -1.74
CA TRP A 175 -7.45 6.02 -2.54
C TRP A 175 -7.03 4.61 -2.14
N GLY A 176 -6.77 3.77 -3.15
CA GLY A 176 -6.10 2.49 -2.98
C GLY A 176 -4.67 2.54 -3.52
N ILE A 177 -3.72 2.03 -2.74
CA ILE A 177 -2.33 1.83 -3.14
C ILE A 177 -2.29 0.61 -4.05
N ILE A 178 -2.09 0.83 -5.36
CA ILE A 178 -2.08 -0.23 -6.39
C ILE A 178 -0.67 -0.73 -6.70
N SER A 179 0.36 0.06 -6.39
CA SER A 179 1.75 -0.36 -6.52
C SER A 179 2.67 0.49 -5.66
N VAL A 180 3.79 -0.09 -5.26
CA VAL A 180 4.87 0.58 -4.54
C VAL A 180 6.18 0.40 -5.31
N LYS A 181 6.93 1.47 -5.54
CA LYS A 181 8.27 1.40 -6.14
C LYS A 181 9.32 1.90 -5.16
N ALA A 182 10.31 1.07 -4.87
CA ALA A 182 11.51 1.45 -4.14
C ALA A 182 12.48 2.18 -5.07
N GLN A 183 12.93 3.36 -4.68
CA GLN A 183 13.72 4.25 -5.52
C GLN A 183 14.60 5.20 -4.70
N ASP A 184 15.59 5.81 -5.37
CA ASP A 184 16.56 6.72 -4.73
C ASP A 184 16.15 8.20 -4.79
N GLU A 185 15.12 8.54 -5.56
CA GLU A 185 14.62 9.91 -5.75
C GLU A 185 13.16 10.03 -5.29
N PRO A 186 12.72 11.15 -4.70
CA PRO A 186 11.34 11.37 -4.27
C PRO A 186 10.46 11.94 -5.41
N THR A 187 10.61 11.40 -6.62
CA THR A 187 9.87 11.81 -7.83
C THR A 187 9.52 10.60 -8.68
N GLU A 188 8.46 10.65 -9.49
CA GLU A 188 8.05 9.52 -10.31
C GLU A 188 9.19 9.05 -11.22
N ILE A 189 9.66 7.80 -11.03
CA ILE A 189 10.54 7.17 -12.01
C ILE A 189 9.70 6.70 -13.18
N LEU A 190 10.13 7.12 -14.37
CA LEU A 190 9.50 6.81 -15.64
C LEU A 190 9.34 5.30 -15.79
N MET A 191 8.12 4.89 -16.15
CA MET A 191 7.83 3.50 -16.50
C MET A 191 8.79 3.00 -17.59
N ASN A 192 9.12 1.71 -17.58
CA ASN A 192 9.89 1.09 -18.67
C ASN A 192 9.22 1.38 -20.03
N PRO A 193 9.95 1.72 -21.11
CA PRO A 193 9.35 2.11 -22.39
C PRO A 193 8.30 1.12 -22.90
N ILE A 194 8.51 -0.19 -22.68
CA ILE A 194 7.55 -1.22 -23.10
C ILE A 194 6.21 -1.12 -22.36
N THR A 195 6.21 -0.68 -21.11
CA THR A 195 4.97 -0.43 -20.36
C THR A 195 4.18 0.72 -20.99
N MET A 196 4.85 1.78 -21.44
CA MET A 196 4.18 2.88 -22.14
C MET A 196 3.60 2.42 -23.48
N MET A 197 4.32 1.58 -24.23
CA MET A 197 3.83 0.99 -25.47
C MET A 197 2.60 0.10 -25.23
N ARG A 198 2.66 -0.80 -24.23
CA ARG A 198 1.53 -1.67 -23.87
C ARG A 198 0.32 -0.86 -23.43
N ASN A 199 0.52 0.20 -22.63
CA ASN A 199 -0.58 1.06 -22.20
C ASN A 199 -1.36 1.65 -23.38
N ALA A 200 -0.69 1.97 -24.49
CA ALA A 200 -1.32 2.49 -25.69
C ALA A 200 -2.04 1.43 -26.54
N LEU A 201 -1.85 0.13 -26.27
CA LEU A 201 -2.54 -0.96 -26.98
C LEU A 201 -3.98 -1.20 -26.49
N GLY A 202 -4.41 -0.56 -25.40
CA GLY A 202 -5.75 -0.75 -24.85
C GLY A 202 -5.85 -1.81 -23.75
N VAL A 203 -7.01 -1.84 -23.11
CA VAL A 203 -7.31 -2.71 -21.96
C VAL A 203 -7.37 -4.19 -22.34
N GLU A 204 -7.76 -4.49 -23.57
CA GLU A 204 -7.79 -5.81 -24.18
C GLU A 204 -6.41 -6.49 -24.23
N HIS A 205 -5.34 -5.71 -24.13
CA HIS A 205 -3.95 -6.16 -24.17
C HIS A 205 -3.20 -5.86 -22.85
N GLY A 206 -3.94 -5.61 -21.76
CA GLY A 206 -3.38 -5.33 -20.43
C GLY A 206 -2.77 -3.92 -20.28
N GLY A 207 -3.10 -3.01 -21.20
CA GLY A 207 -2.76 -1.59 -21.12
C GLY A 207 -3.86 -0.75 -20.49
N SER A 208 -3.59 0.53 -20.24
CA SER A 208 -4.61 1.48 -19.73
C SER A 208 -5.43 2.16 -20.82
N GLY A 209 -5.08 2.01 -22.11
CA GLY A 209 -5.67 2.72 -23.24
C GLY A 209 -5.18 4.16 -23.41
N VAL A 210 -4.19 4.59 -22.63
CA VAL A 210 -3.62 5.94 -22.72
C VAL A 210 -2.62 6.03 -23.87
N ALA A 211 -2.81 7.02 -24.74
CA ALA A 211 -1.91 7.29 -25.86
C ALA A 211 -0.47 7.61 -25.40
N ILE A 212 0.51 7.23 -26.21
CA ILE A 212 1.93 7.49 -25.90
C ILE A 212 2.20 9.00 -25.96
N ASP A 213 2.67 9.55 -24.85
CA ASP A 213 3.35 10.84 -24.79
C ASP A 213 4.81 10.66 -25.25
N ARG A 214 5.18 11.30 -26.36
CA ARG A 214 6.50 11.15 -26.99
C ARG A 214 7.65 11.69 -26.14
N ASP A 215 7.41 12.74 -25.38
CA ASP A 215 8.46 13.37 -24.56
C ASP A 215 8.73 12.50 -23.33
N LYS A 216 7.66 12.02 -22.68
CA LYS A 216 7.78 11.05 -21.58
C LYS A 216 8.40 9.74 -22.04
N TYR A 217 8.05 9.26 -23.24
CA TYR A 217 8.64 8.06 -23.81
C TYR A 217 10.14 8.24 -24.06
N SER A 218 10.55 9.35 -24.68
CA SER A 218 11.96 9.68 -24.91
C SER A 218 12.75 9.78 -23.60
N ALA A 219 12.17 10.42 -22.59
CA ALA A 219 12.77 10.51 -21.26
C ALA A 219 12.91 9.12 -20.61
N SER A 220 11.90 8.26 -20.77
CA SER A 220 11.93 6.88 -20.28
C SER A 220 13.06 6.09 -20.94
N VAL A 221 13.20 6.19 -22.25
CA VAL A 221 14.30 5.56 -22.99
C VAL A 221 15.66 6.06 -22.48
N ALA A 222 15.84 7.37 -22.30
CA ALA A 222 17.11 7.93 -21.82
C ALA A 222 17.50 7.40 -20.42
N PHE A 223 16.53 7.22 -19.53
CA PHE A 223 16.74 6.62 -18.22
C PHE A 223 17.05 5.13 -18.34
N TRP A 224 16.17 4.36 -18.99
CA TRP A 224 16.26 2.91 -19.08
C TRP A 224 17.36 2.41 -20.00
N GLN A 225 17.92 3.23 -20.88
CA GLN A 225 19.14 2.87 -21.64
C GLN A 225 20.35 2.72 -20.71
N LYS A 226 20.40 3.49 -19.62
CA LYS A 226 21.48 3.52 -18.63
C LYS A 226 21.19 2.70 -17.38
N HIS A 227 20.03 2.06 -17.29
CA HIS A 227 19.62 1.25 -16.16
C HIS A 227 19.03 -0.08 -16.62
N VAL A 228 19.10 -1.08 -15.75
CA VAL A 228 18.52 -2.40 -16.02
C VAL A 228 17.81 -2.90 -14.77
N VAL A 229 16.66 -3.52 -14.98
CA VAL A 229 15.84 -4.11 -13.91
C VAL A 229 16.60 -5.27 -13.28
N LEU A 230 16.48 -5.41 -11.96
CA LEU A 230 16.92 -6.58 -11.21
C LEU A 230 15.73 -7.52 -11.02
N ARG A 231 15.96 -8.82 -11.21
CA ARG A 231 14.97 -9.89 -10.96
C ARG A 231 15.59 -11.04 -10.22
#